data_AF-A0A7S0MWB0-F1
#
_entry.id   AF-A0A7S0MWB0-F1
#
_cell.length_a   1.000
_cell.length_b   1.000
_cell.length_c   1.000
_cell.angle_alpha   90.00
_cell.angle_beta   90.00
_cell.angle_gamma   90.00
#
_symmetry.space_group_name_H-M   'P 1'
#
loop_
_entity.id
_entity.type
_entity.pdbx_description
1 polymer ?
#
loop_
_entity_poly.entity_id
_entity_poly.type
_entity_poly.pdbx_seq_one_letter_code
_entity_poly.pdbx_strand_id
1 'polypeptide(L)'
;KNQDCPIVVQSSYDGRSFTNTVFLLGAYMIMRLHMTVDATEKVFAPVNHRILSFRDVCPGRQNFSLYMRDCWSGLFKAKCLSWVDFGAEGFDRHEYAELDSPMNADLHEVVPGKFIA
;
A
#
# COMPACT_ATOMS: atom_id res chain seq x y z
N LYS A 1 7.25 7.81 -32.65
CA LYS A 1 5.84 8.19 -32.40
C LYS A 1 5.50 7.72 -30.99
N ASN A 2 5.71 8.57 -29.98
CA ASN A 2 5.21 8.28 -28.63
C ASN A 2 3.69 8.45 -28.71
N GLN A 3 2.95 7.35 -28.62
CA GLN A 3 1.50 7.41 -28.51
C GLN A 3 1.15 7.83 -27.10
N ASP A 4 0.49 8.98 -26.95
CA ASP A 4 -0.22 9.41 -25.74
C ASP A 4 -1.43 8.48 -25.49
N CYS A 5 -1.16 7.21 -25.18
CA CYS A 5 -2.19 6.25 -24.83
C CYS A 5 -2.42 6.31 -23.32
N PRO A 6 -3.62 6.70 -22.84
CA PRO A 6 -3.90 6.74 -21.41
C PRO A 6 -3.89 5.32 -20.83
N ILE A 7 -3.19 5.13 -19.71
CA ILE A 7 -3.25 3.89 -18.94
C ILE A 7 -4.50 3.94 -18.06
N VAL A 8 -5.38 2.95 -18.22
CA VAL A 8 -6.61 2.83 -17.44
C VAL A 8 -6.46 1.66 -16.47
N VAL A 9 -6.54 1.94 -15.17
CA VAL A 9 -6.57 0.92 -14.12
C VAL A 9 -8.02 0.64 -13.73
N GLN A 10 -8.41 -0.62 -13.76
CA GLN A 10 -9.76 -1.09 -13.43
C GLN A 10 -9.72 -2.02 -12.21
N SER A 11 -10.81 -2.02 -11.45
CA SER A 11 -11.07 -2.97 -10.37
C SER A 11 -12.37 -3.71 -10.65
N SER A 12 -12.57 -4.85 -9.98
CA SER A 12 -13.90 -5.44 -9.85
C SER A 12 -14.85 -4.48 -9.12
N TYR A 13 -16.15 -4.73 -9.26
CA TYR A 13 -17.21 -3.87 -8.71
C TYR A 13 -17.30 -3.93 -7.18
N ASP A 14 -16.79 -4.98 -6.55
CA ASP A 14 -16.87 -5.16 -5.11
C ASP A 14 -16.07 -4.07 -4.35
N GLY A 15 -16.65 -3.58 -3.26
CA GLY A 15 -16.07 -2.46 -2.51
C GLY A 15 -14.70 -2.74 -1.92
N ARG A 16 -14.36 -4.01 -1.64
CA ARG A 16 -13.06 -4.41 -1.08
C ARG A 16 -11.97 -4.31 -2.12
N SER A 17 -12.17 -4.91 -3.29
CA SER A 17 -11.21 -4.82 -4.39
C SER A 17 -11.08 -3.39 -4.89
N PHE A 18 -12.18 -2.64 -4.98
CA PHE A 18 -12.12 -1.20 -5.29
C PHE A 18 -11.25 -0.43 -4.28
N THR A 19 -11.46 -0.67 -2.99
CA THR A 19 -10.66 -0.04 -1.91
C THR A 19 -9.19 -0.41 -2.02
N ASN A 20 -8.87 -1.69 -2.26
CA ASN A 20 -7.50 -2.17 -2.45
C ASN A 20 -6.83 -1.54 -3.69
N THR A 21 -7.57 -1.40 -4.80
CA THR A 21 -7.06 -0.72 -6.01
C THR A 21 -6.74 0.74 -5.73
N VAL A 22 -7.61 1.47 -5.03
CA VAL A 22 -7.33 2.85 -4.63
C VAL A 22 -6.11 2.92 -3.73
N PHE A 23 -6.01 2.03 -2.73
CA PHE A 23 -4.85 1.97 -1.85
C PHE A 23 -3.53 1.81 -2.63
N LEU A 24 -3.46 0.84 -3.55
CA LEU A 24 -2.26 0.56 -4.35
C LEU A 24 -1.89 1.73 -5.28
N LEU A 25 -2.87 2.38 -5.90
CA LEU A 25 -2.63 3.56 -6.73
C LEU A 25 -2.09 4.73 -5.90
N GLY A 26 -2.68 4.97 -4.72
CA GLY A 26 -2.19 6.01 -3.81
C GLY A 26 -0.80 5.69 -3.24
N ALA A 27 -0.53 4.42 -2.92
CA ALA A 27 0.78 3.96 -2.52
C ALA A 27 1.82 4.19 -3.63
N TYR A 28 1.49 3.89 -4.89
CA TYR A 28 2.35 4.19 -6.03
C TYR A 28 2.63 5.70 -6.16
N MET A 29 1.59 6.54 -6.04
CA MET A 29 1.74 8.00 -6.06
C MET A 29 2.69 8.50 -4.97
N ILE A 30 2.57 8.00 -3.75
CA ILE A 30 3.43 8.37 -2.64
C ILE A 30 4.86 7.86 -2.84
N MET A 31 5.00 6.57 -3.16
CA MET A 31 6.30 5.90 -3.22
C MET A 31 7.11 6.29 -4.43
N ARG A 32 6.50 6.30 -5.62
CA ARG A 32 7.21 6.50 -6.91
C ARG A 32 7.04 7.91 -7.48
N LEU A 33 5.89 8.56 -7.27
CA LEU A 33 5.66 9.93 -7.76
C LEU A 33 5.97 11.01 -6.72
N HIS A 34 6.42 10.60 -5.52
CA HIS A 34 6.78 11.49 -4.42
C HIS A 34 5.66 12.48 -4.00
N MET A 35 4.40 12.07 -4.19
CA MET A 35 3.26 12.85 -3.75
C MET A 35 3.12 12.83 -2.22
N THR A 36 2.58 13.92 -1.66
CA THR A 36 2.17 13.97 -0.26
C THR A 36 0.84 13.26 -0.06
N VAL A 37 0.55 12.82 1.17
CA VAL A 37 -0.72 12.17 1.52
C VAL A 37 -1.92 13.05 1.13
N ASP A 38 -1.88 14.35 1.44
CA ASP A 38 -2.97 15.28 1.12
C ASP A 38 -3.17 15.43 -0.40
N ALA A 39 -2.09 15.41 -1.19
CA ALA A 39 -2.18 15.49 -2.65
C ALA A 39 -2.79 14.20 -3.22
N THR A 40 -2.39 13.03 -2.69
CA THR A 40 -2.94 11.73 -3.07
C THR A 40 -4.43 11.64 -2.73
N GLU A 41 -4.86 12.08 -1.55
CA GLU A 41 -6.29 12.08 -1.18
C GLU A 41 -7.14 12.96 -2.09
N LYS A 42 -6.63 14.13 -2.50
CA LYS A 42 -7.33 15.02 -3.43
C LYS A 42 -7.63 14.34 -4.77
N VAL A 43 -6.75 13.45 -5.25
CA VAL A 43 -6.98 12.69 -6.49
C VAL A 43 -8.17 11.74 -6.34
N PHE A 44 -8.37 11.14 -5.17
CA PHE A 44 -9.43 10.18 -4.91
C PHE A 44 -10.69 10.77 -4.27
N ALA A 45 -10.72 12.08 -4.00
CA ALA A 45 -11.87 12.76 -3.42
C ALA A 45 -13.20 12.47 -4.16
N PRO A 46 -13.27 12.42 -5.50
CA PRO A 46 -14.52 12.11 -6.22
C PRO A 46 -15.09 10.72 -5.92
N VAL A 47 -14.24 9.76 -5.53
CA VAL A 47 -14.63 8.36 -5.29
C VAL A 47 -14.59 7.96 -3.81
N ASN A 48 -14.34 8.92 -2.92
CA ASN A 48 -14.15 8.66 -1.48
C ASN A 48 -15.35 7.95 -0.84
N HIS A 49 -16.56 8.23 -1.31
CA HIS A 49 -17.81 7.59 -0.83
C HIS A 49 -17.87 6.07 -1.05
N ARG A 50 -17.02 5.51 -1.92
CA ARG A 50 -16.94 4.07 -2.20
C ARG A 50 -15.80 3.36 -1.46
N ILE A 51 -14.90 4.14 -0.84
CA ILE A 51 -13.73 3.60 -0.13
C ILE A 51 -14.19 3.08 1.23
N LEU A 52 -13.87 1.82 1.50
CA LEU A 52 -14.15 1.16 2.77
C LEU A 52 -12.96 1.34 3.73
N SER A 53 -13.22 1.24 5.04
CA SER A 53 -12.15 1.07 6.04
C SER A 53 -11.61 -0.36 6.05
N PHE A 54 -10.34 -0.53 6.38
CA PHE A 54 -9.72 -1.84 6.62
C PHE A 54 -10.07 -2.35 8.02
N ARG A 55 -10.19 -3.67 8.13
CA ARG A 55 -10.45 -4.40 9.38
C ARG A 55 -9.29 -5.31 9.72
N ASP A 56 -9.24 -5.73 10.98
CA ASP A 56 -8.33 -6.76 11.44
C ASP A 56 -8.74 -8.17 10.96
N VAL A 57 -7.81 -9.10 11.16
CA VAL A 57 -7.99 -10.53 10.86
C VAL A 57 -8.79 -11.26 11.95
N CYS A 58 -9.08 -10.62 13.08
CA CYS A 58 -9.82 -11.25 14.17
C CYS A 58 -11.22 -11.70 13.72
N PRO A 59 -11.67 -12.88 14.19
CA PRO A 59 -13.02 -13.35 13.90
C PRO A 59 -14.06 -12.50 14.63
N GLY A 60 -15.23 -12.31 14.02
CA GLY A 60 -16.36 -11.60 14.62
C GLY A 60 -16.42 -10.11 14.28
N ARG A 61 -16.92 -9.32 15.23
CA ARG A 61 -17.24 -7.89 15.05
C ARG A 61 -15.95 -7.06 15.00
N GLN A 62 -15.92 -6.12 14.07
CA GLN A 62 -14.84 -5.14 13.96
C GLN A 62 -14.85 -4.18 15.15
N ASN A 63 -13.76 -4.15 15.90
CA ASN A 63 -13.58 -3.25 17.05
C ASN A 63 -12.83 -1.96 16.69
N PHE A 64 -12.06 -1.98 15.60
CA PHE A 64 -11.28 -0.85 15.12
C PHE A 64 -11.30 -0.78 13.58
N SER A 65 -11.38 0.42 13.05
CA SER A 65 -11.36 0.69 11.61
C SER A 65 -10.13 1.50 11.25
N LEU A 66 -9.29 0.94 10.38
CA LEU A 66 -8.14 1.65 9.82
C LEU A 66 -8.55 2.32 8.52
N TYR A 67 -8.40 3.65 8.43
CA TYR A 67 -8.83 4.40 7.25
C TYR A 67 -7.70 4.53 6.22
N MET A 68 -8.08 4.82 4.97
CA MET A 68 -7.13 4.98 3.86
C MET A 68 -6.02 5.99 4.16
N ARG A 69 -6.38 7.13 4.80
CA ARG A 69 -5.42 8.16 5.21
C ARG A 69 -4.37 7.62 6.19
N ASP A 70 -4.78 6.76 7.12
CA ASP A 70 -3.88 6.20 8.13
C ASP A 70 -2.83 5.30 7.46
N CYS A 71 -3.28 4.45 6.53
CA CYS A 71 -2.40 3.58 5.74
C CYS A 71 -1.38 4.40 4.93
N TRP A 72 -1.83 5.43 4.22
CA TRP A 72 -0.95 6.29 3.42
C TRP A 72 -0.02 7.15 4.28
N SER A 73 -0.47 7.62 5.46
CA SER A 73 0.37 8.36 6.39
C SER A 73 1.46 7.48 7.00
N GLY A 74 1.13 6.23 7.35
CA GLY A 74 2.10 5.22 7.78
C GLY A 74 3.13 4.93 6.70
N LEU A 75 2.69 4.69 5.47
CA LEU A 75 3.57 4.46 4.32
C LEU A 75 4.47 5.66 4.02
N PHE A 76 3.93 6.88 4.04
CA PHE A 76 4.69 8.11 3.83
C PHE A 76 5.78 8.27 4.91
N LYS A 77 5.45 8.01 6.18
CA LYS A 77 6.42 8.03 7.28
C LYS A 77 7.50 6.96 7.12
N ALA A 78 7.11 5.74 6.75
CA ALA A 78 8.05 4.65 6.47
C ALA A 78 9.00 5.00 5.31
N LYS A 79 8.50 5.64 4.25
CA LYS A 79 9.33 6.19 3.17
C LYS A 79 10.32 7.24 3.68
N CYS A 80 9.87 8.21 4.47
CA CYS A 80 10.74 9.25 5.03
C CYS A 80 11.84 8.70 5.94
N LEU A 81 11.60 7.57 6.58
CA LEU A 81 12.57 6.88 7.44
C LEU A 81 13.40 5.83 6.67
N SER A 82 13.22 5.71 5.35
CA SER A 82 13.83 4.69 4.50
C SER A 82 13.56 3.25 4.99
N TRP A 83 12.41 2.99 5.60
CA TRP A 83 11.98 1.63 5.96
C TRP A 83 11.44 0.88 4.74
N VAL A 84 10.88 1.62 3.79
CA VAL A 84 10.45 1.10 2.50
C VAL A 84 11.15 1.91 1.42
N ASP A 85 12.05 1.27 0.69
CA ASP A 85 12.76 1.84 -0.45
C ASP A 85 12.58 0.94 -1.67
N PHE A 86 12.21 1.51 -2.81
CA PHE A 86 12.08 0.78 -4.08
C PHE A 86 13.12 1.24 -5.12
N GLY A 87 14.23 1.82 -4.65
CA GLY A 87 15.43 2.12 -5.42
C GLY A 87 16.23 0.87 -5.83
N ALA A 88 17.39 1.07 -6.45
CA ALA A 88 18.21 -0.02 -7.01
C ALA A 88 18.74 -1.00 -5.95
N GLU A 89 19.11 -0.49 -4.77
CA GLU A 89 19.62 -1.27 -3.63
C GLU A 89 18.56 -1.38 -2.52
N GLY A 90 17.29 -1.15 -2.85
CA GLY A 90 16.18 -1.17 -1.91
C GLY A 90 15.57 -2.56 -1.77
N PHE A 91 14.24 -2.61 -1.75
CA PHE A 91 13.44 -3.81 -1.59
C PHE A 91 13.77 -4.93 -2.60
N ASP A 92 14.21 -6.08 -2.09
CA ASP A 92 14.36 -7.31 -2.87
C ASP A 92 13.06 -8.13 -2.84
N ARG A 93 12.40 -8.21 -4.01
CA ARG A 93 11.16 -8.98 -4.19
C ARG A 93 11.35 -10.50 -4.05
N HIS A 94 12.53 -11.01 -4.37
CA HIS A 94 12.80 -12.44 -4.37
C HIS A 94 13.00 -12.91 -2.94
N GLU A 95 13.86 -12.22 -2.18
CA GLU A 95 14.07 -12.49 -0.75
C GLU A 95 12.75 -12.39 0.03
N TYR A 96 11.99 -11.31 -0.17
CA TYR A 96 10.71 -11.12 0.52
C TYR A 96 9.73 -12.28 0.27
N ALA A 97 9.62 -12.75 -0.99
CA ALA A 97 8.72 -13.84 -1.35
C ALA A 97 9.21 -15.22 -0.85
N GLU A 98 10.53 -15.41 -0.73
CA GLU A 98 11.08 -16.64 -0.16
C GLU A 98 10.84 -16.71 1.35
N LEU A 99 11.02 -15.61 2.09
CA LEU A 99 10.84 -15.58 3.53
C LEU A 99 9.37 -15.65 3.99
N ASP A 100 8.43 -15.18 3.16
CA ASP A 100 6.97 -15.28 3.39
C ASP A 100 6.47 -16.73 3.49
N SER A 101 7.15 -17.67 2.82
CA SER A 101 6.71 -19.07 2.82
C SER A 101 6.82 -19.68 4.21
N PRO A 102 5.75 -20.32 4.74
CA PRO A 102 5.80 -21.05 6.01
C PRO A 102 6.75 -22.25 6.01
N MET A 103 7.08 -22.75 4.82
CA MET A 103 8.06 -23.84 4.66
C MET A 103 9.50 -23.34 4.81
N ASN A 104 9.71 -22.03 4.71
CA ASN A 104 11.01 -21.40 4.83
C ASN A 104 11.15 -20.74 6.20
N ALA A 105 10.44 -19.63 6.43
CA ALA A 105 10.58 -18.84 7.65
C ALA A 105 9.28 -18.25 8.21
N ASP A 106 8.24 -18.02 7.38
CA ASP A 106 7.01 -17.27 7.75
C ASP A 106 7.35 -15.91 8.37
N LEU A 107 8.20 -15.13 7.68
CA LEU A 107 8.91 -14.02 8.30
C LEU A 107 9.02 -12.80 7.39
N HIS A 108 8.88 -11.62 7.99
CA HIS A 108 9.06 -10.34 7.33
C HIS A 108 9.95 -9.40 8.12
N GLU A 109 10.90 -8.75 7.43
CA GLU A 109 11.61 -7.61 8.00
C GLU A 109 10.72 -6.36 7.94
N VAL A 110 10.30 -5.88 9.11
CA VAL A 110 9.41 -4.71 9.26
C VAL A 110 10.22 -3.41 9.26
N VAL A 111 11.42 -3.44 9.86
CA VAL A 111 12.35 -2.31 9.86
C VAL A 111 13.76 -2.82 9.52
N PRO A 112 14.37 -2.32 8.42
CA PRO A 112 15.67 -2.79 7.95
C PRO A 112 16.75 -2.79 9.05
N GLY A 113 17.34 -3.96 9.27
CA GLY A 113 18.39 -4.22 10.26
C GLY A 113 17.96 -4.09 11.72
N LYS A 114 16.65 -4.08 12.03
CA LYS A 114 16.15 -3.83 13.40
C LYS A 114 15.04 -4.76 13.85
N PHE A 115 13.96 -4.86 13.08
CA PHE A 115 12.75 -5.57 13.50
C PHE A 115 12.31 -6.55 12.43
N ILE A 116 12.12 -7.79 12.87
CA ILE A 116 11.64 -8.91 12.10
C ILE A 116 10.44 -9.49 12.85
N ALA A 117 9.39 -9.86 12.11
CA ALA A 117 8.14 -10.39 12.66
C ALA A 117 7.65 -11.58 11.86
#